data_AF-A0A3A4BK01-F1
#
_entry.id   AF-A0A3A4BK01-F1
#
_cell.length_a   1.000
_cell.length_b   1.000
_cell.length_c   1.000
_cell.angle_alpha   90.00
_cell.angle_beta   90.00
_cell.angle_gamma   90.00
#
_symmetry.space_group_name_H-M   'P 1'
#
loop_
_entity.id
_entity.type
_entity.pdbx_description
1 polymer ?
#
loop_
_entity_poly.entity_id
_entity_poly.type
_entity_poly.pdbx_seq_one_letter_code
_entity_poly.pdbx_strand_id
1 'polypeptide(L)'
;MTRRTRGTSAGLDRARIAAAAVALVDRDGLDRFGVRRLADDLGVDPMSIYHHIKGKAALLDAVSEAVIAEMEAGAEEWPDDWEQVARRTAHDYRRMAYRHPRVFPLLATRPQSSPAALAAVERLVAAMRRAGLPDQVTADAPTTLFGFLNGYLLAVLSGGPGGPADPPAIDAAAYPTMAALAPLQSGFGSPAEFDRLLGTVLSGIRHQAAR
;
A
#
# COMPACT_ATOMS: atom_id res chain seq x y z
N MET A 1 -40.75 -33.23 3.00
CA MET A 1 -40.43 -32.05 2.17
C MET A 1 -39.65 -31.05 3.00
N THR A 2 -38.33 -31.13 2.97
CA THR A 2 -37.43 -30.31 3.82
C THR A 2 -37.12 -29.00 3.09
N ARG A 3 -37.61 -27.90 3.65
CA ARG A 3 -37.51 -26.55 3.10
C ARG A 3 -36.06 -26.06 3.24
N ARG A 4 -35.26 -26.19 2.17
CA ARG A 4 -33.93 -25.55 2.05
C ARG A 4 -34.12 -24.04 2.08
N THR A 5 -33.53 -23.38 3.07
CA THR A 5 -33.46 -21.93 3.23
C THR A 5 -32.73 -21.33 2.01
N ARG A 6 -33.50 -20.86 1.03
CA ARG A 6 -33.03 -20.02 -0.07
C ARG A 6 -32.95 -18.59 0.47
N GLY A 7 -31.80 -18.18 0.99
CA GLY A 7 -31.66 -16.86 1.59
C GLY A 7 -30.28 -16.57 2.20
N THR A 8 -29.22 -16.69 1.40
CA THR A 8 -27.89 -16.12 1.73
C THR A 8 -26.97 -15.96 0.51
N SER A 9 -27.19 -16.71 -0.57
CA SER A 9 -26.39 -16.60 -1.81
C SER A 9 -26.82 -15.48 -2.77
N ALA A 10 -27.94 -14.79 -2.50
CA ALA A 10 -28.38 -13.66 -3.31
C ALA A 10 -27.55 -12.43 -2.91
N GLY A 11 -26.49 -12.15 -3.66
CA GLY A 11 -25.61 -11.00 -3.43
C GLY A 11 -24.21 -11.32 -2.91
N LEU A 12 -23.71 -12.55 -3.12
CA LEU A 12 -22.28 -12.81 -3.01
C LEU A 12 -21.64 -12.49 -4.37
N ASP A 13 -20.68 -11.57 -4.38
CA ASP A 13 -19.88 -11.24 -5.54
C ASP A 13 -18.41 -11.05 -5.14
N ARG A 14 -17.55 -10.82 -6.12
CA ARG A 14 -16.11 -10.65 -5.90
C ARG A 14 -15.80 -9.45 -5.00
N ALA A 15 -16.53 -8.34 -5.15
CA ALA A 15 -16.32 -7.11 -4.38
C ALA A 15 -16.66 -7.32 -2.89
N ARG A 16 -17.80 -7.94 -2.59
CA ARG A 16 -18.21 -8.28 -1.23
C ARG A 16 -17.26 -9.27 -0.57
N ILE A 17 -16.79 -10.29 -1.30
CA ILE A 17 -15.79 -11.24 -0.79
C ILE A 17 -14.48 -10.51 -0.46
N ALA A 18 -14.01 -9.62 -1.34
CA ALA A 18 -12.78 -8.87 -1.13
C ALA A 18 -12.90 -7.92 0.07
N ALA A 19 -14.00 -7.17 0.19
CA ALA A 19 -14.24 -6.27 1.33
C ALA A 19 -14.29 -7.02 2.67
N ALA A 20 -14.97 -8.16 2.73
CA ALA A 20 -14.98 -9.00 3.93
C ALA A 20 -13.59 -9.58 4.23
N ALA A 21 -12.83 -9.95 3.21
CA ALA A 21 -11.46 -10.43 3.37
C ALA A 21 -10.52 -9.34 3.91
N VAL A 22 -10.63 -8.10 3.42
CA VAL A 22 -9.90 -6.93 3.96
C VAL A 22 -10.23 -6.75 5.44
N ALA A 23 -11.52 -6.67 5.78
CA ALA A 23 -11.97 -6.51 7.17
C ALA A 23 -11.47 -7.63 8.09
N LEU A 24 -11.46 -8.87 7.61
CA LEU A 24 -10.95 -10.03 8.33
C LEU A 24 -9.44 -9.90 8.60
N VAL A 25 -8.66 -9.48 7.60
CA VAL A 25 -7.20 -9.29 7.74
C VAL A 25 -6.87 -8.13 8.68
N ASP A 26 -7.57 -7.00 8.58
CA ASP A 26 -7.38 -5.87 9.49
C ASP A 26 -7.68 -6.25 10.93
N ARG A 27 -8.75 -7.02 11.16
CA ARG A 27 -9.16 -7.45 12.50
C ARG A 27 -8.25 -8.52 13.11
N ASP A 28 -7.87 -9.53 12.32
CA ASP A 28 -7.27 -10.76 12.86
C ASP A 28 -5.80 -10.99 12.44
N GLY A 29 -5.33 -10.28 11.41
CA GLY A 29 -4.00 -10.43 10.81
C GLY A 29 -3.94 -11.48 9.69
N LEU A 30 -2.94 -11.35 8.80
CA LEU A 30 -2.71 -12.26 7.67
C LEU A 30 -2.45 -13.71 8.12
N ASP A 31 -1.78 -13.92 9.26
CA ASP A 31 -1.46 -15.27 9.76
C ASP A 31 -2.70 -16.09 10.10
N ARG A 32 -3.80 -15.42 10.47
CA ARG A 32 -5.08 -16.04 10.78
C ARG A 32 -6.05 -16.05 9.62
N PHE A 33 -5.64 -15.56 8.45
CA PHE A 33 -6.46 -15.46 7.26
C PHE A 33 -6.58 -16.80 6.50
N GLY A 34 -7.82 -17.19 6.18
CA GLY A 34 -8.10 -18.39 5.38
C GLY A 34 -9.54 -18.45 4.88
N VAL A 35 -9.76 -19.20 3.79
CA VAL A 35 -11.05 -19.29 3.09
C VAL A 35 -12.17 -19.80 3.99
N ARG A 36 -11.89 -20.76 4.88
CA ARG A 36 -12.89 -21.28 5.83
C ARG A 36 -13.37 -20.19 6.79
N ARG A 37 -12.43 -19.48 7.41
CA ARG A 37 -12.74 -18.37 8.34
C ARG A 37 -13.50 -17.25 7.63
N LEU A 38 -13.13 -16.94 6.38
CA LEU A 38 -13.86 -15.97 5.56
C LEU A 38 -15.28 -16.45 5.21
N ALA A 39 -15.46 -17.72 4.90
CA ALA A 39 -16.76 -18.32 4.64
C ALA A 39 -17.66 -18.29 5.89
N ASP A 40 -17.08 -18.59 7.06
CA ASP A 40 -17.77 -18.50 8.36
C ASP A 40 -18.20 -17.05 8.65
N ASP A 41 -17.30 -16.08 8.46
CA ASP A 41 -17.57 -14.64 8.64
C ASP A 41 -18.67 -14.13 7.69
N LEU A 42 -18.73 -14.67 6.46
CA LEU A 42 -19.74 -14.35 5.45
C LEU A 42 -21.05 -15.17 5.59
N GLY A 43 -21.08 -16.21 6.43
CA GLY A 43 -22.22 -17.13 6.56
C GLY A 43 -22.52 -17.94 5.29
N VAL A 44 -21.49 -18.28 4.52
CA VAL A 44 -21.60 -19.04 3.25
C VAL A 44 -20.76 -20.31 3.27
N ASP A 45 -21.01 -21.21 2.32
CA ASP A 45 -20.16 -22.38 2.12
C ASP A 45 -18.83 -21.96 1.44
N PRO A 46 -17.65 -22.48 1.85
CA PRO A 46 -16.36 -22.16 1.22
C PRO A 46 -16.34 -22.34 -0.31
N MET A 47 -17.10 -23.29 -0.84
CA MET A 47 -17.19 -23.53 -2.27
C MET A 47 -17.87 -22.39 -3.02
N SER A 48 -18.72 -21.61 -2.33
CA SER A 48 -19.33 -20.40 -2.87
C SER A 48 -18.28 -19.32 -3.10
N ILE A 49 -17.31 -19.15 -2.17
CA ILE A 49 -16.16 -18.25 -2.38
C ILE A 49 -15.32 -18.72 -3.56
N TYR A 50 -15.02 -20.02 -3.63
CA TYR A 50 -14.25 -20.59 -4.74
C TYR A 50 -14.95 -20.47 -6.09
N HIS A 51 -16.27 -20.27 -6.15
CA HIS A 51 -16.94 -19.98 -7.40
C HIS A 51 -16.47 -18.63 -7.99
N HIS A 52 -16.27 -17.62 -7.15
CA HIS A 52 -15.86 -16.27 -7.55
C HIS A 52 -14.33 -16.06 -7.56
N ILE A 53 -13.60 -16.69 -6.63
CA ILE A 53 -12.17 -16.47 -6.43
C ILE A 53 -11.45 -17.80 -6.25
N LYS A 54 -10.63 -18.18 -7.24
CA LYS A 54 -9.99 -19.49 -7.29
C LYS A 54 -8.69 -19.50 -6.48
N GLY A 55 -8.76 -20.03 -5.26
CA GLY A 55 -7.59 -20.29 -4.43
C GLY A 55 -7.15 -19.12 -3.54
N LYS A 56 -6.25 -19.42 -2.58
CA LYS A 56 -5.76 -18.45 -1.60
C LYS A 56 -4.98 -17.29 -2.25
N ALA A 57 -4.17 -17.57 -3.27
CA ALA A 57 -3.41 -16.54 -3.98
C ALA A 57 -4.31 -15.48 -4.62
N ALA A 58 -5.32 -15.90 -5.40
CA ALA A 58 -6.27 -14.99 -6.02
C ALA A 58 -7.12 -14.21 -5.00
N LEU A 59 -7.34 -14.78 -3.82
CA LEU A 59 -8.03 -14.11 -2.72
C LEU A 59 -7.15 -13.04 -2.07
N LEU A 60 -5.86 -13.30 -1.89
CA LEU A 60 -4.89 -12.30 -1.46
C LEU A 60 -4.75 -11.18 -2.50
N ASP A 61 -4.74 -11.50 -3.79
CA ASP A 61 -4.71 -10.49 -4.85
C ASP A 61 -5.97 -9.61 -4.82
N ALA A 62 -7.14 -10.21 -4.58
CA ALA A 62 -8.38 -9.46 -4.42
C ALA A 62 -8.38 -8.54 -3.18
N VAL A 63 -7.74 -8.96 -2.09
CA VAL A 63 -7.54 -8.12 -0.89
C VAL A 63 -6.66 -6.92 -1.22
N SER A 64 -5.51 -7.13 -1.88
CA SER A 64 -4.62 -6.04 -2.31
C SER A 64 -5.33 -5.09 -3.27
N GLU A 65 -6.04 -5.64 -4.26
CA GLU A 65 -6.81 -4.88 -5.26
C GLU A 65 -7.87 -3.99 -4.61
N ALA A 66 -8.63 -4.52 -3.64
CA ALA A 66 -9.67 -3.75 -2.95
C ALA A 66 -9.09 -2.57 -2.16
N VAL A 67 -7.95 -2.77 -1.48
CA VAL A 67 -7.31 -1.71 -0.69
C VAL A 67 -6.67 -0.65 -1.58
N ILE A 68 -6.03 -1.03 -2.70
CA ILE A 68 -5.48 -0.07 -3.66
C ILE A 68 -6.59 0.76 -4.32
N ALA A 69 -7.74 0.15 -4.61
CA ALA A 69 -8.88 0.85 -5.21
C ALA A 69 -9.41 1.99 -4.33
N GLU A 70 -9.20 1.96 -3.00
CA GLU A 70 -9.57 3.06 -2.11
C GLU A 70 -8.80 4.35 -2.43
N MET A 71 -7.60 4.26 -3.02
CA MET A 71 -6.81 5.44 -3.42
C MET A 71 -7.45 6.19 -4.59
N GLU A 72 -8.15 5.48 -5.48
CA GLU A 72 -8.75 6.08 -6.69
C GLU A 72 -10.18 6.60 -6.43
N ALA A 73 -10.82 6.24 -5.32
CA ALA A 73 -12.24 6.48 -5.05
C ALA A 73 -12.62 7.95 -4.77
N GLY A 74 -11.66 8.88 -4.69
CA GLY A 74 -11.90 10.25 -4.22
C GLY A 74 -11.36 11.38 -5.12
N ALA A 75 -11.02 11.10 -6.38
CA ALA A 75 -10.40 12.10 -7.26
C ALA A 75 -11.36 12.60 -8.35
N GLU A 76 -11.88 13.81 -8.21
CA GLU A 76 -12.63 14.49 -9.28
C GLU A 76 -11.67 15.09 -10.32
N GLU A 77 -10.53 15.65 -9.90
CA GLU A 77 -9.49 16.19 -10.79
C GLU A 77 -8.08 15.88 -10.28
N TRP A 78 -7.12 15.67 -11.19
CA TRP A 78 -5.70 15.43 -10.87
C TRP A 78 -4.83 16.58 -11.38
N PRO A 79 -3.72 16.92 -10.68
CA PRO A 79 -2.77 17.90 -11.17
C PRO A 79 -2.14 17.50 -12.52
N ASP A 80 -1.73 18.49 -13.30
CA ASP A 80 -0.94 18.27 -14.51
C ASP A 80 0.56 18.09 -14.23
N ASP A 81 1.06 18.70 -13.17
CA ASP A 81 2.45 18.61 -12.76
C ASP A 81 2.77 17.23 -12.19
N TRP A 82 3.81 16.58 -12.73
CA TRP A 82 4.15 15.20 -12.35
C TRP A 82 4.63 15.09 -10.90
N GLU A 83 5.29 16.10 -10.34
CA GLU A 83 5.70 16.09 -8.93
C GLU A 83 4.47 16.13 -8.02
N GLN A 84 3.46 16.94 -8.36
CA GLN A 84 2.21 16.99 -7.63
C GLN A 84 1.41 15.69 -7.74
N VAL A 85 1.37 15.06 -8.92
CA VAL A 85 0.79 13.72 -9.10
C VAL A 85 1.50 12.71 -8.19
N ALA A 86 2.84 12.68 -8.22
CA ALA A 86 3.64 11.77 -7.40
C ALA A 86 3.40 12.00 -5.90
N ARG A 87 3.34 13.26 -5.45
CA ARG A 87 3.06 13.61 -4.05
C ARG A 87 1.69 13.11 -3.63
N ARG A 88 0.65 13.43 -4.41
CA ARG A 88 -0.71 12.98 -4.10
C ARG A 88 -0.79 11.46 -4.01
N THR A 89 -0.26 10.75 -5.00
CA THR A 89 -0.19 9.28 -5.00
C THR A 89 0.52 8.76 -3.75
N ALA A 90 1.67 9.33 -3.37
CA ALA A 90 2.40 8.94 -2.18
C ALA A 90 1.61 9.18 -0.88
N HIS A 91 0.90 10.30 -0.77
CA HIS A 91 0.06 10.60 0.39
C HIS A 91 -1.16 9.68 0.49
N ASP A 92 -1.81 9.37 -0.63
CA ASP A 92 -2.94 8.44 -0.67
C ASP A 92 -2.48 7.03 -0.33
N TYR A 93 -1.32 6.61 -0.86
CA TYR A 93 -0.69 5.33 -0.51
C TYR A 93 -0.35 5.25 0.97
N ARG A 94 0.21 6.33 1.56
CA ARG A 94 0.46 6.42 3.01
C ARG A 94 -0.85 6.30 3.79
N ARG A 95 -1.89 7.05 3.44
CA ARG A 95 -3.20 7.04 4.12
C ARG A 95 -3.81 5.64 4.13
N MET A 96 -3.79 4.97 2.98
CA MET A 96 -4.22 3.59 2.79
C MET A 96 -3.39 2.64 3.67
N ALA A 97 -2.07 2.77 3.69
CA ALA A 97 -1.19 1.93 4.50
C ALA A 97 -1.48 2.06 6.01
N TYR A 98 -1.73 3.27 6.50
CA TYR A 98 -2.12 3.53 7.90
C TYR A 98 -3.52 3.03 8.24
N ARG A 99 -4.44 3.01 7.26
CA ARG A 99 -5.79 2.47 7.43
C ARG A 99 -5.78 0.94 7.48
N HIS A 100 -4.89 0.30 6.73
CA HIS A 100 -4.79 -1.16 6.60
C HIS A 100 -3.38 -1.69 6.95
N PRO A 101 -2.85 -1.44 8.16
CA PRO A 101 -1.47 -1.75 8.50
C PRO A 101 -1.17 -3.26 8.46
N ARG A 102 -2.19 -4.11 8.66
CA ARG A 102 -2.05 -5.57 8.61
C ARG A 102 -2.20 -6.15 7.20
N VAL A 103 -2.79 -5.39 6.28
CA VAL A 103 -2.86 -5.76 4.86
C VAL A 103 -1.63 -5.24 4.11
N PHE A 104 -1.08 -4.09 4.51
CA PHE A 104 0.02 -3.42 3.82
C PHE A 104 1.22 -4.32 3.44
N PRO A 105 1.69 -5.28 4.27
CA PRO A 105 2.76 -6.19 3.88
C PRO A 105 2.45 -6.98 2.60
N LEU A 106 1.17 -7.28 2.34
CA LEU A 106 0.73 -7.94 1.13
C LEU A 106 0.92 -7.07 -0.12
N LEU A 107 0.70 -5.77 0.02
CA LEU A 107 0.87 -4.80 -1.07
C LEU A 107 2.34 -4.61 -1.40
N ALA A 108 3.19 -4.52 -0.37
CA ALA A 108 4.62 -4.27 -0.52
C ALA A 108 5.41 -5.46 -1.07
N THR A 109 4.89 -6.68 -0.96
CA THR A 109 5.63 -7.93 -1.30
C THR A 109 5.07 -8.71 -2.48
N ARG A 110 3.96 -8.27 -3.08
CA ARG A 110 3.33 -8.92 -4.24
C ARG A 110 3.36 -8.02 -5.47
N PRO A 111 3.42 -8.60 -6.69
CA PRO A 111 3.20 -7.86 -7.91
C PRO A 111 1.81 -7.20 -7.89
N GLN A 112 1.77 -5.89 -8.17
CA GLN A 112 0.52 -5.14 -8.26
C GLN A 112 0.14 -4.97 -9.73
N SER A 113 -0.73 -5.85 -10.22
CA SER A 113 -1.22 -5.86 -11.61
C SER A 113 -2.72 -5.53 -11.71
N SER A 114 -3.35 -5.08 -10.63
CA SER A 114 -4.74 -4.69 -10.64
C SER A 114 -4.96 -3.44 -11.50
N PRO A 115 -6.15 -3.26 -12.11
CA PRO A 115 -6.46 -2.07 -12.88
C PRO A 115 -6.24 -0.76 -12.09
N ALA A 116 -6.56 -0.75 -10.79
CA ALA A 116 -6.33 0.41 -9.92
C ALA A 116 -4.84 0.73 -9.75
N ALA A 117 -4.00 -0.29 -9.53
CA ALA A 117 -2.55 -0.10 -9.42
C ALA A 117 -1.95 0.40 -10.73
N LEU A 118 -2.35 -0.19 -11.85
CA LEU A 118 -1.90 0.21 -13.19
C LEU A 118 -2.35 1.64 -13.53
N ALA A 119 -3.57 2.03 -13.16
CA ALA A 119 -4.06 3.39 -13.36
C ALA A 119 -3.24 4.43 -12.59
N ALA A 120 -2.87 4.15 -11.34
CA ALA A 120 -2.01 5.04 -10.55
C ALA A 120 -0.61 5.21 -11.16
N VAL A 121 -0.03 4.10 -11.67
CA VAL A 121 1.27 4.14 -12.37
C VAL A 121 1.16 4.88 -13.70
N GLU A 122 0.18 4.55 -14.53
CA GLU A 122 -0.08 5.18 -15.83
C GLU A 122 -0.23 6.69 -15.68
N ARG A 123 -0.99 7.13 -14.67
CA ARG A 123 -1.19 8.56 -14.37
C ARG A 123 0.12 9.28 -14.10
N LEU A 124 1.00 8.68 -13.30
CA LEU A 124 2.31 9.24 -13.00
C LEU A 124 3.19 9.31 -14.25
N VAL A 125 3.36 8.20 -14.97
CA VAL A 125 4.25 8.16 -16.13
C VAL A 125 3.72 9.01 -17.28
N ALA A 126 2.41 9.09 -17.48
CA ALA A 126 1.80 9.98 -18.47
C ALA A 126 2.06 11.46 -18.13
N ALA A 127 1.95 11.86 -16.86
CA ALA A 127 2.29 13.23 -16.43
C ALA A 127 3.78 13.53 -16.68
N MET A 128 4.68 12.60 -16.37
CA MET A 128 6.12 12.75 -16.64
C MET A 128 6.43 12.88 -18.13
N ARG A 129 5.81 12.06 -18.99
CA ARG A 129 5.98 12.17 -20.45
C ARG A 129 5.46 13.49 -21.00
N ARG A 130 4.31 13.96 -20.53
CA ARG A 130 3.77 15.28 -20.90
C ARG A 130 4.71 16.42 -20.50
N ALA A 131 5.39 16.29 -19.36
CA ALA A 131 6.40 17.23 -18.90
C ALA A 131 7.76 17.10 -19.62
N GLY A 132 7.90 16.17 -20.57
CA GLY A 132 9.10 16.01 -21.40
C GLY A 132 10.26 15.31 -20.70
N LEU A 133 10.00 14.54 -19.64
CA LEU A 133 11.05 13.77 -18.96
C LEU A 133 11.59 12.65 -19.87
N PRO A 134 12.89 12.32 -19.80
CA PRO A 134 13.46 11.21 -20.57
C PRO A 134 12.74 9.89 -20.31
N ASP A 135 12.60 9.05 -21.35
CA ASP A 135 11.84 7.79 -21.27
C ASP A 135 12.39 6.84 -20.19
N GLN A 136 13.71 6.73 -20.05
CA GLN A 136 14.32 5.88 -19.04
C GLN A 136 14.02 6.38 -17.62
N VAL A 137 14.11 7.69 -17.39
CA VAL A 137 13.76 8.29 -16.08
C VAL A 137 12.28 8.07 -15.76
N THR A 138 11.42 8.20 -16.77
CA THR A 138 9.99 7.93 -16.65
C THR A 138 9.71 6.46 -16.31
N ALA A 139 10.43 5.53 -16.94
CA ALA A 139 10.28 4.09 -16.68
C ALA A 139 10.77 3.68 -15.28
N ASP A 140 11.83 4.31 -14.78
CA ASP A 140 12.45 3.98 -13.49
C ASP A 140 11.75 4.65 -12.30
N ALA A 141 11.01 5.75 -12.54
CA ALA A 141 10.39 6.54 -11.47
C ALA A 141 9.35 5.78 -10.63
N PRO A 142 8.43 4.97 -11.19
CA PRO A 142 7.52 4.17 -10.37
C PRO A 142 8.27 3.21 -9.43
N THR A 143 9.29 2.51 -9.94
CA THR A 143 10.11 1.59 -9.14
C THR A 143 10.83 2.33 -8.01
N THR A 144 11.35 3.52 -8.30
CA THR A 144 12.04 4.37 -7.32
C THR A 144 11.08 4.86 -6.23
N LEU A 145 9.92 5.40 -6.64
CA LEU A 145 8.92 5.94 -5.74
C LEU A 145 8.31 4.85 -4.85
N PHE A 146 7.79 3.78 -5.45
CA PHE A 146 7.15 2.71 -4.68
C PHE A 146 8.16 1.87 -3.90
N GLY A 147 9.41 1.74 -4.36
CA GLY A 147 10.49 1.14 -3.57
C GLY A 147 10.72 1.90 -2.26
N PHE A 148 10.83 3.23 -2.32
CA PHE A 148 10.90 4.08 -1.13
C PHE A 148 9.65 3.94 -0.26
N LEU A 149 8.45 4.08 -0.83
CA LEU A 149 7.19 4.03 -0.09
C LEU A 149 7.02 2.68 0.64
N ASN A 150 7.28 1.57 -0.05
CA ASN A 150 7.17 0.24 0.52
C ASN A 150 8.14 0.05 1.68
N GLY A 151 9.43 0.36 1.49
CA GLY A 151 10.45 0.22 2.53
C GLY A 151 10.15 1.10 3.75
N TYR A 152 9.85 2.38 3.53
CA TYR A 152 9.54 3.33 4.59
C TYR A 152 8.27 2.93 5.37
N LEU A 153 7.17 2.65 4.67
CA LEU A 153 5.89 2.34 5.33
C LEU A 153 5.92 0.97 6.01
N LEU A 154 6.62 -0.04 5.46
CA LEU A 154 6.84 -1.29 6.17
C LEU A 154 7.58 -1.05 7.49
N ALA A 155 8.65 -0.26 7.47
CA ALA A 155 9.43 0.06 8.66
C ALA A 155 8.60 0.81 9.71
N VAL A 156 7.78 1.79 9.29
CA VAL A 156 6.91 2.58 10.15
C VAL A 156 5.77 1.76 10.75
N LEU A 157 5.17 0.85 9.98
CA LEU A 157 3.99 0.08 10.40
C LEU A 157 4.34 -1.21 11.14
N SER A 158 5.58 -1.69 11.08
CA SER A 158 6.06 -2.89 11.79
C SER A 158 6.20 -2.70 13.31
N GLY A 159 5.47 -1.74 13.91
CA GLY A 159 5.63 -1.29 15.29
C GLY A 159 5.80 -2.42 16.31
N GLY A 160 6.78 -2.26 17.20
CA GLY A 160 7.16 -3.22 18.24
C GLY A 160 8.51 -2.85 18.87
N PRO A 161 8.83 -3.39 20.06
CA PRO A 161 10.13 -3.16 20.70
C PRO A 161 11.29 -3.57 19.79
N GLY A 162 12.29 -2.70 19.64
CA GLY A 162 13.44 -2.93 18.75
C GLY A 162 13.15 -2.83 17.24
N GLY A 163 11.96 -2.35 16.85
CA GLY A 163 11.65 -1.98 15.46
C GLY A 163 12.24 -0.62 15.07
N PRO A 164 12.14 -0.21 13.79
CA PRO A 164 12.71 1.07 13.31
C PRO A 164 12.20 2.33 14.04
N ALA A 165 11.02 2.24 14.67
CA ALA A 165 10.44 3.30 15.49
C ALA A 165 10.99 3.38 16.93
N ASP A 166 11.82 2.42 17.34
CA ASP A 166 12.45 2.30 18.65
C ASP A 166 13.98 2.20 18.47
N PRO A 167 14.65 3.34 18.13
CA PRO A 167 16.06 3.33 17.80
C PRO A 167 16.92 2.94 19.01
N PRO A 168 18.04 2.23 18.82
CA PRO A 168 18.91 1.83 19.91
C PRO A 168 19.52 3.06 20.59
N ALA A 169 19.82 2.92 21.89
CA ALA A 169 20.60 3.92 22.61
C ALA A 169 22.00 4.04 21.98
N ILE A 170 22.34 5.24 21.49
CA ILE A 170 23.63 5.51 20.85
C ILE A 170 24.62 5.94 21.94
N ASP A 171 25.68 5.16 22.12
CA ASP A 171 26.84 5.60 22.91
C ASP A 171 27.54 6.75 22.18
N ALA A 172 27.43 7.96 22.72
CA ALA A 172 28.01 9.15 22.13
C ALA A 172 29.56 9.13 22.13
N ALA A 173 30.20 8.37 23.03
CA ALA A 173 31.65 8.24 23.04
C ALA A 173 32.13 7.35 21.87
N ALA A 174 31.41 6.26 21.60
CA ALA A 174 31.73 5.36 20.49
C ALA A 174 31.23 5.87 19.12
N TYR A 175 30.10 6.58 19.09
CA TYR A 175 29.41 7.00 17.87
C TYR A 175 29.04 8.49 17.87
N PRO A 176 30.02 9.40 17.97
CA PRO A 176 29.77 10.84 18.17
C PRO A 176 28.95 11.47 17.04
N THR A 177 29.17 11.07 15.78
CA THR A 177 28.41 11.59 14.63
C THR A 177 26.94 11.20 14.68
N MET A 178 26.62 9.94 15.02
CA MET A 178 25.23 9.49 15.11
C MET A 178 24.53 10.15 16.30
N ALA A 179 25.21 10.27 17.44
CA ALA A 179 24.67 10.96 18.61
C ALA A 179 24.36 12.43 18.31
N ALA A 180 25.20 13.13 17.54
CA ALA A 180 24.95 14.51 17.12
C ALA A 180 23.73 14.66 16.20
N LEU A 181 23.42 13.65 15.38
CA LEU A 181 22.29 13.67 14.45
C LEU A 181 20.98 13.14 15.05
N ALA A 182 21.05 12.35 16.12
CA ALA A 182 19.88 11.71 16.75
C ALA A 182 18.70 12.66 17.02
N PRO A 183 18.90 13.92 17.48
CA PRO A 183 17.79 14.86 17.68
C PRO A 183 17.03 15.19 16.38
N LEU A 184 17.70 15.23 15.23
CA LEU A 184 17.10 15.52 13.92
C LEU A 184 16.32 14.33 13.35
N GLN A 185 16.59 13.13 13.85
CA GLN A 185 15.90 11.90 13.49
C GLN A 185 14.70 11.61 14.40
N SER A 186 14.40 12.52 15.33
CA SER A 186 13.17 12.45 16.13
C SER A 186 11.94 12.59 15.24
N GLY A 187 10.89 11.82 15.54
CA GLY A 187 9.63 11.84 14.78
C GLY A 187 9.56 10.88 13.61
N PHE A 188 10.21 9.72 13.72
CA PHE A 188 10.09 8.61 12.76
C PHE A 188 8.60 8.28 12.48
N GLY A 189 8.21 8.22 11.21
CA GLY A 189 6.84 7.97 10.77
C GLY A 189 5.95 9.22 10.68
N SER A 190 6.41 10.37 11.17
CA SER A 190 5.62 11.61 11.18
C SER A 190 5.32 12.11 9.76
N PRO A 191 4.23 12.87 9.56
CA PRO A 191 3.95 13.50 8.26
C PRO A 191 5.09 14.40 7.78
N ALA A 192 5.69 15.18 8.69
CA ALA A 192 6.78 16.09 8.35
C ALA A 192 8.05 15.36 7.90
N GLU A 193 8.39 14.23 8.53
CA GLU A 193 9.50 13.40 8.06
C GLU A 193 9.19 12.76 6.70
N PHE A 194 7.99 12.20 6.53
CA PHE A 194 7.55 11.62 5.27
C PHE A 194 7.69 12.61 4.12
N ASP A 195 7.23 13.85 4.30
CA ASP A 195 7.28 14.89 3.26
C ASP A 195 8.71 15.30 2.89
N ARG A 196 9.61 15.35 3.88
CA ARG A 196 11.03 15.62 3.64
C ARG A 196 11.66 14.51 2.82
N LEU A 197 11.48 13.25 3.23
CA LEU A 197 12.09 12.10 2.56
C LEU A 197 11.51 11.89 1.16
N LEU A 198 10.19 12.03 1.00
CA LEU A 198 9.54 12.04 -0.31
C LEU A 198 10.10 13.18 -1.19
N GLY A 199 10.31 14.37 -0.62
CA GLY A 199 10.95 15.49 -1.30
C GLY A 199 12.34 15.17 -1.81
N THR A 200 13.14 14.42 -1.05
CA THR A 200 14.46 13.93 -1.48
C THR A 200 14.36 12.98 -2.67
N VAL A 201 13.43 12.02 -2.63
CA VAL A 201 13.19 11.07 -3.73
C VAL A 201 12.79 11.80 -5.02
N LEU A 202 11.81 12.70 -4.95
CA LEU A 202 11.33 13.45 -6.11
C LEU A 202 12.40 14.39 -6.66
N SER A 203 13.18 15.03 -5.79
CA SER A 203 14.31 15.86 -6.21
C SER A 203 15.38 15.04 -6.95
N GLY A 204 15.62 13.80 -6.53
CA GLY A 204 16.52 12.87 -7.21
C GLY A 204 16.03 12.50 -8.63
N ILE A 205 14.74 12.19 -8.77
CA ILE A 205 14.11 11.91 -10.07
C ILE A 205 14.23 13.13 -10.99
N ARG A 206 13.90 14.33 -10.49
CA ARG A 206 14.04 15.58 -11.26
C ARG A 206 15.48 15.82 -11.69
N HIS A 207 16.44 15.59 -10.80
CA HIS A 207 17.86 15.77 -11.11
C HIS A 207 18.34 14.81 -12.20
N GLN A 208 17.85 13.57 -12.21
CA GLN A 208 18.15 12.61 -13.28
C GLN A 208 17.53 13.03 -14.62
N ALA A 209 16.37 13.67 -14.61
CA ALA A 209 15.73 14.19 -15.82
C ALA A 209 16.47 15.40 -16.44
N ALA A 210 17.29 16.10 -15.66
CA ALA A 210 18.04 17.28 -16.12
C ALA A 210 19.44 16.94 -16.67
N ARG A 211 19.81 15.65 -16.73
CA ARG A 211 21.11 15.15 -17.20
C ARG A 211 21.11 14.76 -18.67
#